data_AF-A0A965QLT5-F1
#
_entry.id   AF-A0A965QLT5-F1
#
_cell.length_a   1.000
_cell.length_b   1.000
_cell.length_c   1.000
_cell.angle_alpha   90.00
_cell.angle_beta   90.00
_cell.angle_gamma   90.00
#
_symmetry.space_group_name_H-M   'P 1'
#
loop_
_entity.id
_entity.type
_entity.pdbx_description
1 polymer ?
#
loop_
_entity_poly.entity_id
_entity_poly.type
_entity_poly.pdbx_seq_one_letter_code
_entity_poly.pdbx_strand_id
1 'polypeptide(L)'
;MQRLVILLPAFMATTALAQQTFGVSGPDGRDGRFGRNGESGQSILITVDGLAQSYDISGSDGSDSRDYGEDGAHAYDCRQPRRAPYNLVGARGGNGGNAGLGGNGGNGGSVALSLASEENLSDLKLITIRNRGGQAGQGGQGAGRGGQGCQCQERDWNVEFCTWRLSYTTPSSSTKVDTYTYETQVCYPNSDQPIRVPPPLPSDRWSDKIYQWNLSSTESKRFSCTDGARGRDGFISNARAGQYGSIGVYVGGGTDTDKSSWRTSLGNLINNTYSLAGFVSEVRTGLTNLLSQSSDVLDQFVYAKYHQLKIRFEWQPNTTPQQQGVADLAVSAALGGTPATPQIQLNVPAKVTYKVTKTDNLTLIKFTHVLGSTDPQKIAECAKYNAKGSMVCEFKDQCRYEDGECIPR
;
A
#
# COMPACT_ATOMS: atom_id res chain seq x y z
N MET A 1 6.64 -64.26 -5.16
CA MET A 1 5.49 -63.78 -4.38
C MET A 1 5.93 -62.60 -3.54
N GLN A 2 5.58 -61.39 -3.96
CA GLN A 2 6.04 -60.13 -3.36
C GLN A 2 4.96 -59.66 -2.37
N ARG A 3 5.29 -59.62 -1.07
CA ARG A 3 4.35 -59.14 -0.03
C ARG A 3 4.42 -57.61 0.03
N LEU A 4 3.35 -56.99 -0.44
CA LEU A 4 3.07 -55.56 -0.34
C LEU A 4 2.71 -55.24 1.12
N VAL A 5 3.56 -54.48 1.81
CA VAL A 5 3.25 -53.92 3.15
C VAL A 5 2.63 -52.54 2.93
N ILE A 6 1.33 -52.44 3.14
CA ILE A 6 0.59 -51.18 3.11
C ILE A 6 0.70 -50.55 4.51
N LEU A 7 1.45 -49.44 4.61
CA LEU A 7 1.45 -48.57 5.78
C LEU A 7 0.22 -47.65 5.71
N LEU A 8 -0.79 -47.95 6.53
CA LEU A 8 -1.92 -47.06 6.76
C LEU A 8 -1.48 -45.92 7.70
N PRO A 9 -1.67 -44.64 7.34
CA PRO A 9 -1.42 -43.53 8.25
C PRO A 9 -2.45 -43.55 9.38
N ALA A 10 -1.95 -43.56 10.62
CA ALA A 10 -2.76 -43.36 11.81
C ALA A 10 -3.31 -41.93 11.80
N PHE A 11 -4.56 -41.77 11.37
CA PHE A 11 -5.35 -40.58 11.65
C PHE A 11 -5.55 -40.46 13.16
N MET A 12 -4.77 -39.62 13.83
CA MET A 12 -5.12 -39.13 15.17
C MET A 12 -6.34 -38.22 15.02
N ALA A 13 -7.54 -38.79 15.18
CA ALA A 13 -8.73 -38.01 15.44
C ALA A 13 -8.59 -37.39 16.84
N THR A 14 -8.17 -36.13 16.90
CA THR A 14 -8.30 -35.31 18.11
C THR A 14 -9.78 -35.12 18.36
N THR A 15 -10.35 -35.90 19.28
CA THR A 15 -11.66 -35.60 19.85
C THR A 15 -11.52 -34.29 20.62
N ALA A 16 -11.88 -33.18 19.99
CA ALA A 16 -12.06 -31.92 20.68
C ALA A 16 -13.07 -32.17 21.80
N LEU A 17 -12.61 -32.21 23.05
CA LEU A 17 -13.47 -32.32 24.22
C LEU A 17 -14.41 -31.11 24.16
N ALA A 18 -15.70 -31.35 23.92
CA ALA A 18 -16.70 -30.30 23.78
C ALA A 18 -16.69 -29.42 25.03
N GLN A 19 -16.21 -28.19 24.89
CA GLN A 19 -16.22 -27.18 25.93
C GLN A 19 -17.56 -26.46 25.87
N GLN A 20 -18.34 -26.49 26.95
CA GLN A 20 -19.64 -25.80 27.00
C GLN A 20 -19.50 -24.44 27.66
N THR A 21 -20.17 -23.44 27.07
CA THR A 21 -20.21 -22.09 27.64
C THR A 21 -21.33 -21.99 28.67
N PHE A 22 -21.07 -21.41 29.83
CA PHE A 22 -22.11 -21.06 30.81
C PHE A 22 -22.25 -19.55 30.95
N GLY A 23 -23.48 -19.10 31.21
CA GLY A 23 -23.86 -17.70 31.20
C GLY A 23 -24.11 -17.16 29.80
N VAL A 24 -24.46 -15.88 29.74
CA VAL A 24 -24.78 -15.15 28.53
C VAL A 24 -23.76 -14.03 28.34
N SER A 25 -23.28 -13.89 27.10
CA SER A 25 -22.27 -12.87 26.79
C SER A 25 -22.87 -11.48 26.96
N GLY A 26 -22.06 -10.55 27.49
CA GLY A 26 -22.46 -9.15 27.56
C GLY A 26 -22.48 -8.52 26.16
N PRO A 27 -23.45 -7.66 25.83
CA PRO A 27 -23.42 -6.89 24.59
C PRO A 27 -22.25 -5.92 24.54
N ASP A 28 -21.73 -5.69 23.33
CA ASP A 28 -20.72 -4.68 23.06
C ASP A 28 -21.31 -3.26 23.21
N GLY A 29 -20.49 -2.33 23.69
CA GLY A 29 -20.80 -0.90 23.72
C GLY A 29 -20.75 -0.29 22.32
N ARG A 30 -21.50 0.80 22.12
CA ARG A 30 -21.54 1.52 20.84
C ARG A 30 -20.38 2.49 20.71
N ASP A 31 -19.87 2.61 19.49
CA ASP A 31 -18.87 3.61 19.14
C ASP A 31 -19.48 5.02 19.12
N GLY A 32 -18.68 6.01 19.55
CA GLY A 32 -19.03 7.42 19.40
C GLY A 32 -19.03 7.86 17.93
N ARG A 33 -19.83 8.88 17.59
CA ARG A 33 -19.89 9.37 16.19
C ARG A 33 -18.63 10.12 15.80
N PHE A 34 -18.26 9.99 14.53
CA PHE A 34 -17.13 10.74 13.98
C PHE A 34 -17.51 12.18 13.64
N GLY A 35 -16.56 13.09 13.86
CA GLY A 35 -16.59 14.45 13.36
C GLY A 35 -16.49 14.48 11.84
N ARG A 36 -16.98 15.57 11.25
CA ARG A 36 -16.92 15.81 9.81
C ARG A 36 -15.56 16.37 9.45
N ASN A 37 -14.97 15.86 8.37
CA ASN A 37 -13.75 16.44 7.84
C ASN A 37 -14.02 17.86 7.33
N GLY A 38 -13.01 18.71 7.46
CA GLY A 38 -12.95 20.00 6.81
C GLY A 38 -12.82 19.86 5.29
N GLU A 39 -13.17 20.94 4.62
CA GLU A 39 -13.13 21.07 3.16
C GLU A 39 -11.80 21.69 2.75
N SER A 40 -11.21 21.14 1.68
CA SER A 40 -9.97 21.69 1.14
C SER A 40 -10.23 23.01 0.41
N GLY A 41 -9.28 23.93 0.53
CA GLY A 41 -9.28 25.18 -0.23
C GLY A 41 -9.14 24.97 -1.73
N GLN A 42 -9.65 25.93 -2.50
CA GLN A 42 -9.63 25.87 -3.96
C GLN A 42 -8.27 26.25 -4.53
N SER A 43 -7.88 25.59 -5.62
CA SER A 43 -6.69 25.97 -6.38
C SER A 43 -7.03 27.02 -7.43
N ILE A 44 -6.24 28.08 -7.50
CA ILE A 44 -6.50 29.23 -8.38
C ILE A 44 -5.25 29.68 -9.13
N LEU A 45 -5.47 30.26 -10.30
CA LEU A 45 -4.48 31.01 -11.07
C LEU A 45 -4.72 32.51 -10.85
N ILE A 46 -3.69 33.24 -10.45
CA ILE A 46 -3.74 34.68 -10.24
C ILE A 46 -2.78 35.32 -11.24
N THR A 47 -3.28 36.25 -12.05
CA THR A 47 -2.44 37.12 -12.88
C THR A 47 -2.08 38.35 -12.07
N VAL A 48 -0.77 38.59 -11.90
CA VAL A 48 -0.26 39.73 -11.15
C VAL A 48 -0.21 40.95 -12.07
N ASP A 49 -1.06 41.94 -11.78
CA ASP A 49 -1.30 43.13 -12.60
C ASP A 49 -0.82 44.44 -11.93
N GLY A 50 -0.10 44.33 -10.81
CA GLY A 50 0.36 45.48 -10.02
C GLY A 50 -0.68 46.05 -9.06
N LEU A 51 -1.85 45.40 -8.92
CA LEU A 51 -2.87 45.81 -7.95
C LEU A 51 -2.79 44.98 -6.67
N ALA A 52 -3.18 45.59 -5.55
CA ALA A 52 -3.29 44.87 -4.28
C ALA A 52 -4.49 43.92 -4.29
N GLN A 53 -4.24 42.66 -3.98
CA GLN A 53 -5.25 41.60 -4.01
C GLN A 53 -5.08 40.68 -2.79
N SER A 54 -6.19 40.12 -2.30
CA SER A 54 -6.19 39.20 -1.17
C SER A 54 -7.04 37.98 -1.45
N TYR A 55 -6.47 36.80 -1.21
CA TYR A 55 -7.09 35.50 -1.43
C TYR A 55 -7.01 34.66 -0.17
N ASP A 56 -8.17 34.22 0.31
CA ASP A 56 -8.27 33.20 1.34
C ASP A 56 -8.74 31.90 0.70
N ILE A 57 -7.80 30.98 0.57
CA ILE A 57 -8.01 29.63 0.04
C ILE A 57 -7.57 28.62 1.10
N SER A 58 -7.70 28.98 2.38
CA SER A 58 -7.39 28.09 3.49
C SER A 58 -8.34 26.88 3.48
N GLY A 59 -7.85 25.74 3.96
CA GLY A 59 -8.73 24.62 4.27
C GLY A 59 -9.56 24.92 5.51
N SER A 60 -10.78 24.40 5.58
CA SER A 60 -11.62 24.55 6.78
C SER A 60 -11.28 23.51 7.85
N ASP A 61 -11.60 23.84 9.10
CA ASP A 61 -11.34 22.97 10.24
C ASP A 61 -12.23 21.72 10.21
N GLY A 62 -11.70 20.60 10.69
CA GLY A 62 -12.52 19.43 10.97
C GLY A 62 -13.37 19.67 12.22
N SER A 63 -14.58 19.08 12.26
CA SER A 63 -15.45 19.23 13.42
C SER A 63 -15.04 18.29 14.55
N ASP A 64 -15.23 18.72 15.78
CA ASP A 64 -15.06 17.86 16.95
C ASP A 64 -16.05 16.69 16.93
N SER A 65 -15.62 15.57 17.50
CA SER A 65 -16.52 14.56 18.04
C SER A 65 -16.71 14.85 19.53
N ARG A 66 -17.98 14.96 19.96
CA ARG A 66 -18.31 15.14 21.40
C ARG A 66 -18.83 13.87 22.04
N ASP A 67 -18.87 12.77 21.30
CA ASP A 67 -19.43 11.52 21.77
C ASP A 67 -18.36 10.67 22.45
N TYR A 68 -18.78 9.94 23.49
CA TYR A 68 -17.99 8.91 24.14
C TYR A 68 -18.31 7.55 23.54
N GLY A 69 -17.38 6.60 23.64
CA GLY A 69 -17.67 5.19 23.43
C GLY A 69 -18.44 4.64 24.64
N GLU A 70 -19.53 3.92 24.42
CA GLU A 70 -20.29 3.30 25.51
C GLU A 70 -19.54 2.09 26.08
N ASP A 71 -19.71 1.81 27.37
CA ASP A 71 -19.12 0.63 28.00
C ASP A 71 -19.74 -0.67 27.45
N GLY A 72 -18.90 -1.71 27.33
CA GLY A 72 -19.35 -3.07 27.07
C GLY A 72 -19.95 -3.67 28.34
N ALA A 73 -21.08 -4.36 28.20
CA ALA A 73 -21.74 -4.95 29.36
C ALA A 73 -20.98 -6.19 29.87
N HIS A 74 -21.08 -6.43 31.17
CA HIS A 74 -20.62 -7.69 31.76
C HIS A 74 -21.43 -8.87 31.20
N ALA A 75 -20.80 -10.05 31.17
CA ALA A 75 -21.55 -11.29 31.02
C ALA A 75 -22.54 -11.46 32.19
N TYR A 76 -23.70 -12.05 31.93
CA TYR A 76 -24.75 -12.25 32.93
C TYR A 76 -25.18 -13.72 32.99
N ASP A 77 -26.01 -14.06 33.98
CA ASP A 77 -26.43 -15.44 34.26
C ASP A 77 -25.26 -16.43 34.42
N CYS A 78 -24.17 -15.97 35.07
CA CYS A 78 -22.92 -16.71 35.29
C CYS A 78 -23.01 -17.87 36.29
N ARG A 79 -24.11 -18.63 36.28
CA ARG A 79 -24.30 -19.80 37.13
C ARG A 79 -23.56 -20.99 36.51
N GLN A 80 -22.39 -21.29 37.07
CA GLN A 80 -21.60 -22.45 36.66
C GLN A 80 -22.34 -23.76 37.03
N PRO A 81 -22.55 -24.69 36.07
CA PRO A 81 -23.01 -26.05 36.39
C PRO A 81 -22.03 -26.76 37.32
N ARG A 82 -22.52 -27.34 38.42
CA ARG A 82 -21.66 -28.05 39.37
C ARG A 82 -21.21 -29.39 38.80
N ARG A 83 -19.89 -29.61 38.81
CA ARG A 83 -19.22 -30.88 38.47
C ARG A 83 -19.78 -31.57 37.21
N ALA A 84 -20.00 -30.79 36.15
CA ALA A 84 -20.52 -31.31 34.90
C ALA A 84 -19.54 -32.28 34.22
N PRO A 85 -20.00 -33.33 33.52
CA PRO A 85 -19.12 -34.29 32.84
C PRO A 85 -18.51 -33.75 31.53
N TYR A 86 -18.12 -32.48 31.50
CA TYR A 86 -17.54 -31.78 30.35
C TYR A 86 -16.77 -30.52 30.80
N ASN A 87 -15.85 -30.05 29.97
CA ASN A 87 -15.12 -28.79 30.25
C ASN A 87 -16.06 -27.58 30.09
N LEU A 88 -15.82 -26.56 30.90
CA LEU A 88 -16.61 -25.32 30.90
C LEU A 88 -15.78 -24.13 30.44
N VAL A 89 -16.47 -23.14 29.87
CA VAL A 89 -15.94 -21.79 29.67
C VAL A 89 -16.99 -20.77 30.11
N GLY A 90 -16.57 -19.73 30.83
CA GLY A 90 -17.47 -18.63 31.16
C GLY A 90 -17.85 -17.84 29.91
N ALA A 91 -19.08 -17.34 29.85
CA ALA A 91 -19.46 -16.38 28.82
C ALA A 91 -18.60 -15.11 28.89
N ARG A 92 -18.29 -14.51 27.75
CA ARG A 92 -17.42 -13.33 27.64
C ARG A 92 -18.17 -12.04 27.97
N GLY A 93 -17.47 -11.05 28.50
CA GLY A 93 -17.99 -9.68 28.56
C GLY A 93 -17.99 -9.02 27.17
N GLY A 94 -18.83 -8.01 26.99
CA GLY A 94 -18.84 -7.19 25.78
C GLY A 94 -17.65 -6.24 25.72
N ASN A 95 -17.20 -5.91 24.52
CA ASN A 95 -16.16 -4.90 24.30
C ASN A 95 -16.73 -3.49 24.53
N GLY A 96 -15.90 -2.59 25.03
CA GLY A 96 -16.24 -1.16 25.07
C GLY A 96 -16.18 -0.54 23.68
N GLY A 97 -17.05 0.43 23.43
CA GLY A 97 -17.07 1.21 22.21
C GLY A 97 -15.90 2.18 22.13
N ASN A 98 -15.48 2.50 20.91
CA ASN A 98 -14.44 3.48 20.66
C ASN A 98 -14.96 4.90 20.86
N ALA A 99 -14.07 5.81 21.27
CA ALA A 99 -14.40 7.22 21.25
C ALA A 99 -14.58 7.69 19.80
N GLY A 100 -15.54 8.58 19.56
CA GLY A 100 -15.71 9.13 18.22
C GLY A 100 -14.48 9.94 17.80
N LEU A 101 -13.97 9.71 16.60
CA LEU A 101 -12.87 10.48 16.00
C LEU A 101 -13.27 11.93 15.70
N GLY A 102 -12.40 12.90 15.94
CA GLY A 102 -12.55 14.23 15.35
C GLY A 102 -12.43 14.18 13.83
N GLY A 103 -12.95 15.20 13.14
CA GLY A 103 -12.76 15.37 11.70
C GLY A 103 -11.35 15.85 11.38
N ASN A 104 -10.77 15.38 10.26
CA ASN A 104 -9.51 15.94 9.78
C ASN A 104 -9.71 17.36 9.25
N GLY A 105 -8.72 18.23 9.39
CA GLY A 105 -8.72 19.54 8.74
C GLY A 105 -8.54 19.42 7.23
N GLY A 106 -9.20 20.30 6.47
CA GLY A 106 -9.04 20.40 5.02
C GLY A 106 -7.67 20.97 4.64
N ASN A 107 -7.13 20.59 3.49
CA ASN A 107 -5.85 21.17 3.03
C ASN A 107 -6.07 22.58 2.47
N GLY A 108 -5.07 23.44 2.56
CA GLY A 108 -5.10 24.72 1.86
C GLY A 108 -4.98 24.55 0.34
N GLY A 109 -5.55 25.48 -0.40
CA GLY A 109 -5.54 25.51 -1.86
C GLY A 109 -4.17 25.89 -2.44
N SER A 110 -3.90 25.43 -3.66
CA SER A 110 -2.66 25.77 -4.37
C SER A 110 -2.83 27.00 -5.26
N VAL A 111 -1.78 27.82 -5.37
CA VAL A 111 -1.78 29.04 -6.19
C VAL A 111 -0.72 28.95 -7.27
N ALA A 112 -1.12 29.26 -8.50
CA ALA A 112 -0.20 29.66 -9.56
C ALA A 112 -0.26 31.18 -9.72
N LEU A 113 0.85 31.86 -9.44
CA LEU A 113 1.04 33.28 -9.66
C LEU A 113 1.66 33.47 -11.05
N SER A 114 0.97 34.15 -11.96
CA SER A 114 1.46 34.44 -13.31
C SER A 114 1.87 35.89 -13.41
N LEU A 115 3.13 36.12 -13.77
CA LEU A 115 3.73 37.44 -13.96
C LEU A 115 4.14 37.60 -15.43
N ALA A 116 3.94 38.80 -15.99
CA ALA A 116 4.34 39.08 -17.37
C ALA A 116 5.86 39.07 -17.56
N SER A 117 6.62 39.57 -16.58
CA SER A 117 8.09 39.68 -16.64
C SER A 117 8.72 39.58 -15.25
N GLU A 118 10.05 39.41 -15.17
CA GLU A 118 10.76 39.39 -13.89
C GLU A 118 10.77 40.75 -13.18
N GLU A 119 10.58 41.85 -13.93
CA GLU A 119 10.53 43.20 -13.35
C GLU A 119 9.31 43.36 -12.43
N ASN A 120 8.23 42.59 -12.67
CA ASN A 120 7.02 42.59 -11.86
C ASN A 120 7.13 41.76 -10.58
N LEU A 121 8.30 41.17 -10.27
CA LEU A 121 8.48 40.41 -9.03
C LEU A 121 8.23 41.28 -7.79
N SER A 122 8.48 42.59 -7.85
CA SER A 122 8.17 43.52 -6.75
C SER A 122 6.67 43.63 -6.47
N ASP A 123 5.82 43.41 -7.48
CA ASP A 123 4.37 43.57 -7.38
C ASP A 123 3.74 42.46 -6.53
N LEU A 124 4.45 41.34 -6.34
CA LEU A 124 4.06 40.28 -5.41
C LEU A 124 3.86 40.78 -3.98
N LYS A 125 4.54 41.87 -3.60
CA LYS A 125 4.36 42.51 -2.30
C LYS A 125 2.96 43.04 -2.04
N LEU A 126 2.18 43.24 -3.10
CA LEU A 126 0.80 43.70 -3.04
C LEU A 126 -0.20 42.53 -2.92
N ILE A 127 0.27 41.29 -3.09
CA ILE A 127 -0.56 40.09 -3.07
C ILE A 127 -0.52 39.46 -1.68
N THR A 128 -1.70 39.26 -1.09
CA THR A 128 -1.88 38.53 0.18
C THR A 128 -2.54 37.19 -0.07
N ILE A 129 -1.90 36.10 0.35
CA ILE A 129 -2.45 34.75 0.23
C ILE A 129 -2.53 34.11 1.62
N ARG A 130 -3.66 33.48 1.92
CA ARG A 130 -3.80 32.56 3.05
C ARG A 130 -4.15 31.20 2.49
N ASN A 131 -3.25 30.23 2.66
CA ASN A 131 -3.42 28.88 2.15
C ASN A 131 -3.01 27.81 3.16
N ARG A 132 -3.15 28.12 4.46
CA ARG A 132 -2.97 27.14 5.51
C ARG A 132 -4.02 26.04 5.42
N GLY A 133 -3.67 24.86 5.91
CA GLY A 133 -4.66 23.82 6.19
C GLY A 133 -5.51 24.16 7.41
N GLY A 134 -6.70 23.56 7.48
CA GLY A 134 -7.58 23.63 8.64
C GLY A 134 -7.05 22.80 9.82
N GLN A 135 -7.51 23.12 11.01
CA GLN A 135 -7.19 22.39 12.22
C GLN A 135 -7.91 21.05 12.28
N ALA A 136 -7.32 20.13 13.04
CA ALA A 136 -7.96 18.86 13.37
C ALA A 136 -9.06 19.08 14.40
N GLY A 137 -10.22 18.43 14.22
CA GLY A 137 -11.25 18.37 15.25
C GLY A 137 -10.80 17.53 16.44
N GLN A 138 -11.31 17.86 17.62
CA GLN A 138 -11.06 17.10 18.83
C GLN A 138 -11.73 15.72 18.77
N GLY A 139 -11.03 14.70 19.26
CA GLY A 139 -11.62 13.38 19.47
C GLY A 139 -12.59 13.35 20.65
N GLY A 140 -13.36 12.27 20.72
CA GLY A 140 -14.33 12.01 21.76
C GLY A 140 -13.69 11.92 23.15
N GLN A 141 -14.46 12.26 24.18
CA GLN A 141 -13.97 12.51 25.53
C GLN A 141 -13.53 11.26 26.30
N GLY A 142 -13.82 10.06 25.78
CA GLY A 142 -13.45 8.80 26.42
C GLY A 142 -13.92 7.61 25.62
N ALA A 143 -13.15 6.52 25.70
CA ALA A 143 -13.56 5.23 25.17
C ALA A 143 -14.26 4.40 26.24
N GLY A 144 -15.16 3.54 25.80
CA GLY A 144 -15.88 2.61 26.67
C GLY A 144 -14.96 1.53 27.21
N ARG A 145 -15.24 1.05 28.42
CA ARG A 145 -14.52 -0.05 29.05
C ARG A 145 -15.14 -1.39 28.65
N GLY A 146 -14.31 -2.40 28.50
CA GLY A 146 -14.77 -3.76 28.27
C GLY A 146 -15.36 -4.39 29.54
N GLY A 147 -16.50 -5.05 29.37
CA GLY A 147 -17.20 -5.78 30.42
C GLY A 147 -16.44 -7.03 30.86
N GLN A 148 -16.66 -7.46 32.10
CA GLN A 148 -16.09 -8.71 32.63
C GLN A 148 -16.84 -9.94 32.12
N GLY A 149 -16.12 -11.03 31.86
CA GLY A 149 -16.72 -12.33 31.60
C GLY A 149 -17.12 -13.07 32.88
N CYS A 150 -17.86 -14.17 32.72
CA CYS A 150 -18.24 -15.04 33.83
C CYS A 150 -17.02 -15.74 34.43
N GLN A 151 -16.89 -15.70 35.75
CA GLN A 151 -15.79 -16.35 36.47
C GLN A 151 -16.17 -17.78 36.89
N CYS A 152 -15.21 -18.69 36.81
CA CYS A 152 -15.33 -20.04 37.36
C CYS A 152 -15.30 -20.00 38.88
N GLN A 153 -16.31 -20.58 39.51
CA GLN A 153 -16.34 -20.83 40.96
C GLN A 153 -15.47 -22.05 41.31
N GLU A 154 -15.55 -23.11 40.51
CA GLU A 154 -14.73 -24.33 40.62
C GLU A 154 -13.92 -24.48 39.33
N ARG A 155 -12.58 -24.40 39.41
CA ARG A 155 -11.70 -24.36 38.23
C ARG A 155 -11.42 -25.74 37.64
N ASP A 156 -11.49 -26.78 38.45
CA ASP A 156 -11.32 -28.15 38.01
C ASP A 156 -12.00 -29.11 38.98
N TRP A 157 -12.46 -30.24 38.44
CA TRP A 157 -13.11 -31.29 39.21
C TRP A 157 -12.94 -32.64 38.52
N ASN A 158 -13.16 -33.70 39.29
CA ASN A 158 -13.18 -35.07 38.78
C ASN A 158 -14.62 -35.57 38.76
N VAL A 159 -14.99 -36.24 37.68
CA VAL A 159 -16.26 -36.98 37.58
C VAL A 159 -15.94 -38.46 37.43
N GLU A 160 -16.54 -39.27 38.29
CA GLU A 160 -16.45 -40.73 38.21
C GLU A 160 -17.53 -41.25 37.27
N PHE A 161 -17.12 -42.09 36.32
CA PHE A 161 -17.99 -42.79 35.39
C PHE A 161 -18.06 -44.26 35.80
N CYS A 162 -19.28 -44.75 35.99
CA CYS A 162 -19.56 -46.12 36.35
C CYS A 162 -19.96 -46.87 35.08
N THR A 163 -19.16 -47.86 34.67
CA THR A 163 -19.52 -48.76 33.58
C THR A 163 -20.17 -50.00 34.17
N TRP A 164 -21.44 -50.19 33.85
CA TRP A 164 -22.21 -51.34 34.30
C TRP A 164 -22.29 -52.38 33.19
N ARG A 165 -22.28 -53.65 33.60
CA ARG A 165 -22.44 -54.81 32.74
C ARG A 165 -23.74 -55.49 33.12
N LEU A 166 -24.69 -55.51 32.18
CA LEU A 166 -25.92 -56.27 32.33
C LEU A 166 -25.66 -57.73 31.94
N SER A 167 -26.07 -58.65 32.80
CA SER A 167 -26.12 -60.09 32.49
C SER A 167 -27.52 -60.61 32.78
N TYR A 168 -27.95 -61.63 32.05
CA TYR A 168 -29.20 -62.32 32.35
C TYR A 168 -29.03 -63.83 32.37
N THR A 169 -29.86 -64.51 33.16
CA THR A 169 -29.88 -65.97 33.24
C THR A 169 -31.28 -66.51 32.97
N THR A 170 -31.35 -67.67 32.30
CA THR A 170 -32.60 -68.40 32.11
C THR A 170 -32.72 -69.44 33.23
N PRO A 171 -33.84 -69.50 33.98
CA PRO A 171 -33.97 -70.39 35.14
C PRO A 171 -33.81 -71.89 34.84
N SER A 172 -34.02 -72.31 33.58
CA SER A 172 -34.09 -73.72 33.16
C SER A 172 -32.82 -74.30 32.54
N SER A 173 -31.76 -73.51 32.33
CA SER A 173 -30.46 -74.02 31.87
C SER A 173 -29.34 -73.54 32.79
N SER A 174 -28.47 -74.46 33.21
CA SER A 174 -27.21 -74.15 33.91
C SER A 174 -26.19 -73.42 33.01
N THR A 175 -26.60 -73.00 31.81
CA THR A 175 -25.76 -72.34 30.82
C THR A 175 -26.00 -70.83 30.88
N LYS A 176 -25.05 -70.12 31.48
CA LYS A 176 -25.03 -68.66 31.55
C LYS A 176 -24.95 -68.08 30.12
N VAL A 177 -26.01 -67.43 29.64
CA VAL A 177 -25.99 -66.75 28.33
C VAL A 177 -25.46 -65.34 28.54
N ASP A 178 -24.20 -65.18 28.18
CA ASP A 178 -23.40 -63.98 28.42
C ASP A 178 -23.55 -63.00 27.24
N THR A 179 -24.75 -62.41 27.04
CA THR A 179 -24.90 -61.23 26.17
C THR A 179 -24.71 -59.98 27.01
N TYR A 180 -23.71 -59.17 26.66
CA TYR A 180 -23.35 -58.01 27.45
C TYR A 180 -23.82 -56.72 26.79
N THR A 181 -24.60 -55.95 27.54
CA THR A 181 -24.79 -54.52 27.27
C THR A 181 -23.97 -53.76 28.30
N TYR A 182 -23.10 -52.90 27.81
CA TYR A 182 -22.34 -51.97 28.62
C TYR A 182 -23.04 -50.63 28.62
N GLU A 183 -23.21 -50.06 29.80
CA GLU A 183 -23.75 -48.71 29.94
C GLU A 183 -22.82 -47.92 30.85
N THR A 184 -22.27 -46.84 30.29
CA THR A 184 -21.40 -45.92 31.01
C THR A 184 -22.18 -44.65 31.30
N GLN A 185 -22.34 -44.34 32.58
CA GLN A 185 -22.98 -43.11 33.04
C GLN A 185 -22.19 -42.48 34.19
N VAL A 186 -22.45 -41.21 34.46
CA VAL A 186 -21.90 -40.52 35.64
C VAL A 186 -22.41 -41.23 36.90
N CYS A 187 -21.50 -41.60 37.81
CA CYS A 187 -21.88 -42.06 39.14
C CYS A 187 -22.56 -40.86 39.87
N TYR A 188 -23.72 -41.04 40.50
CA TYR A 188 -24.66 -39.94 40.85
C TYR A 188 -23.96 -38.69 41.46
N PRO A 189 -24.19 -37.47 40.92
CA PRO A 189 -23.28 -36.33 41.10
C PRO A 189 -23.41 -35.54 42.41
N ASN A 190 -24.23 -35.96 43.38
CA ASN A 190 -24.71 -35.07 44.46
C ASN A 190 -24.32 -35.43 45.91
N SER A 191 -23.28 -36.25 46.13
CA SER A 191 -22.75 -36.44 47.49
C SER A 191 -21.25 -36.61 47.51
N ASP A 192 -20.60 -36.22 48.62
CA ASP A 192 -19.18 -36.46 48.94
C ASP A 192 -18.78 -37.94 48.94
N GLN A 193 -19.73 -38.85 48.68
CA GLN A 193 -19.56 -40.25 48.40
C GLN A 193 -20.34 -40.60 47.11
N PRO A 194 -19.71 -41.19 46.08
CA PRO A 194 -20.38 -41.53 44.82
C PRO A 194 -21.38 -42.67 45.06
N ILE A 195 -22.68 -42.38 44.92
CA ILE A 195 -23.71 -43.44 44.98
C ILE A 195 -23.74 -44.16 43.63
N ARG A 196 -23.51 -45.48 43.68
CA ARG A 196 -23.43 -46.35 42.51
C ARG A 196 -24.79 -46.97 42.24
N VAL A 197 -25.67 -46.22 41.57
CA VAL A 197 -26.99 -46.72 41.15
C VAL A 197 -26.87 -47.38 39.77
N PRO A 198 -27.31 -48.64 39.61
CA PRO A 198 -27.34 -49.28 38.31
C PRO A 198 -28.38 -48.60 37.39
N PRO A 199 -28.18 -48.61 36.06
CA PRO A 199 -29.16 -48.07 35.12
C PRO A 199 -30.51 -48.79 35.21
N PRO A 200 -31.61 -48.15 34.77
CA PRO A 200 -32.89 -48.84 34.65
C PRO A 200 -32.74 -50.05 33.70
N LEU A 201 -33.46 -51.13 33.99
CA LEU A 201 -33.47 -52.29 33.10
C LEU A 201 -34.08 -51.90 31.73
N PRO A 202 -33.60 -52.49 30.62
CA PRO A 202 -34.18 -52.26 29.30
C PRO A 202 -35.70 -52.48 29.29
N SER A 203 -36.42 -51.62 28.55
CA SER A 203 -37.88 -51.73 28.40
C SER A 203 -38.29 -53.04 27.75
N ASP A 204 -37.48 -53.54 26.82
CA ASP A 204 -37.76 -54.71 25.97
C ASP A 204 -37.27 -56.01 26.62
N ARG A 205 -37.44 -56.13 27.93
CA ARG A 205 -36.95 -57.27 28.70
C ARG A 205 -37.83 -58.51 28.51
N TRP A 206 -37.18 -59.67 28.46
CA TRP A 206 -37.84 -60.97 28.43
C TRP A 206 -38.30 -61.35 29.84
N SER A 207 -39.59 -61.68 29.99
CA SER A 207 -40.20 -61.95 31.30
C SER A 207 -39.71 -63.24 31.96
N ASP A 208 -39.12 -64.15 31.19
CA ASP A 208 -38.60 -65.45 31.62
C ASP A 208 -37.12 -65.40 32.03
N LYS A 209 -36.48 -64.22 32.01
CA LYS A 209 -35.05 -64.07 32.34
C LYS A 209 -34.83 -63.25 33.61
N ILE A 210 -33.81 -63.61 34.39
CA ILE A 210 -33.39 -62.87 35.57
C ILE A 210 -32.25 -61.94 35.16
N TYR A 211 -32.42 -60.63 35.36
CA TYR A 211 -31.44 -59.62 35.00
C TYR A 211 -30.64 -59.16 36.21
N GLN A 212 -29.34 -59.02 36.05
CA GLN A 212 -28.43 -58.54 37.08
C GLN A 212 -27.42 -57.55 36.50
N TRP A 213 -27.38 -56.35 37.07
CA TRP A 213 -26.32 -55.38 36.83
C TRP A 213 -25.13 -55.67 37.73
N ASN A 214 -23.94 -55.74 37.12
CA ASN A 214 -22.67 -55.80 37.85
C ASN A 214 -21.81 -54.61 37.45
N LEU A 215 -21.20 -53.93 38.42
CA LEU A 215 -20.26 -52.85 38.14
C LEU A 215 -19.02 -53.46 37.48
N SER A 216 -18.74 -53.06 36.24
CA SER A 216 -17.63 -53.58 35.44
C SER A 216 -16.34 -52.81 35.70
N SER A 217 -16.40 -51.48 35.69
CA SER A 217 -15.25 -50.61 35.92
C SER A 217 -15.70 -49.22 36.37
N THR A 218 -14.76 -48.49 36.97
CA THR A 218 -14.90 -47.08 37.32
C THR A 218 -13.75 -46.31 36.70
N GLU A 219 -14.06 -45.23 36.00
CA GLU A 219 -13.07 -44.33 35.41
C GLU A 219 -13.28 -42.93 35.96
N SER A 220 -12.23 -42.30 36.47
CA SER A 220 -12.27 -40.90 36.88
C SER A 220 -11.71 -40.03 35.77
N LYS A 221 -12.49 -39.05 35.30
CA LYS A 221 -12.04 -38.07 34.31
C LYS A 221 -12.00 -36.68 34.93
N ARG A 222 -10.91 -35.98 34.65
CA ARG A 222 -10.71 -34.59 35.07
C ARG A 222 -11.31 -33.64 34.05
N PHE A 223 -12.06 -32.67 34.54
CA PHE A 223 -12.61 -31.57 33.75
C PHE A 223 -12.15 -30.25 34.35
N SER A 224 -12.22 -29.19 33.55
CA SER A 224 -11.76 -27.86 33.92
C SER A 224 -12.73 -26.78 33.47
N CYS A 225 -12.65 -25.64 34.12
CA CYS A 225 -13.35 -24.41 33.77
C CYS A 225 -12.34 -23.30 33.52
N THR A 226 -12.51 -22.61 32.39
CA THR A 226 -11.77 -21.38 32.08
C THR A 226 -12.69 -20.17 32.19
N ASP A 227 -12.21 -19.10 32.81
CA ASP A 227 -12.98 -17.86 32.94
C ASP A 227 -13.36 -17.31 31.56
N GLY A 228 -14.53 -16.67 31.48
CA GLY A 228 -14.91 -15.91 30.31
C GLY A 228 -13.99 -14.72 30.11
N ALA A 229 -13.57 -14.49 28.87
CA ALA A 229 -12.70 -13.37 28.55
C ALA A 229 -13.37 -12.03 28.93
N ARG A 230 -12.58 -11.11 29.49
CA ARG A 230 -12.96 -9.71 29.59
C ARG A 230 -13.01 -9.11 28.19
N GLY A 231 -14.04 -8.31 27.91
CA GLY A 231 -14.10 -7.49 26.71
C GLY A 231 -12.91 -6.53 26.65
N ARG A 232 -12.55 -6.12 25.43
CA ARG A 232 -11.50 -5.12 25.24
C ARG A 232 -12.05 -3.73 25.57
N ASP A 233 -11.21 -2.89 26.16
CA ASP A 233 -11.51 -1.47 26.26
C ASP A 233 -11.43 -0.86 24.85
N GLY A 234 -12.31 0.10 24.55
CA GLY A 234 -12.24 0.89 23.33
C GLY A 234 -11.02 1.80 23.32
N PHE A 235 -10.76 2.46 22.19
CA PHE A 235 -9.63 3.38 22.06
C PHE A 235 -10.06 4.79 21.67
N ILE A 236 -9.15 5.73 21.88
CA ILE A 236 -9.24 7.12 21.44
C ILE A 236 -8.22 7.30 20.33
N SER A 237 -8.64 7.89 19.21
CA SER A 237 -7.76 8.23 18.10
C SER A 237 -7.87 9.71 17.74
N ASN A 238 -6.80 10.25 17.16
CA ASN A 238 -6.68 11.68 16.90
C ASN A 238 -6.88 11.97 15.40
N ALA A 239 -7.59 13.05 15.13
CA ALA A 239 -7.69 13.62 13.79
C ALA A 239 -6.38 14.32 13.40
N ARG A 240 -6.23 14.61 12.11
CA ARG A 240 -5.05 15.28 11.56
C ARG A 240 -5.40 16.69 11.09
N ALA A 241 -4.47 17.62 11.30
CA ALA A 241 -4.56 18.93 10.69
C ALA A 241 -4.33 18.83 9.18
N GLY A 242 -4.95 19.73 8.43
CA GLY A 242 -4.71 19.90 7.02
C GLY A 242 -3.33 20.47 6.75
N GLN A 243 -2.83 20.26 5.54
CA GLN A 243 -1.55 20.78 5.10
C GLN A 243 -1.72 22.13 4.39
N TYR A 244 -0.66 22.93 4.36
CA TYR A 244 -0.59 24.10 3.51
C TYR A 244 -0.66 23.69 2.02
N GLY A 245 -1.28 24.54 1.20
CA GLY A 245 -1.24 24.41 -0.25
C GLY A 245 0.11 24.81 -0.84
N SER A 246 0.35 24.41 -2.09
CA SER A 246 1.58 24.77 -2.81
C SER A 246 1.45 26.09 -3.56
N ILE A 247 2.54 26.84 -3.67
CA ILE A 247 2.59 28.08 -4.45
C ILE A 247 3.64 27.95 -5.56
N GLY A 248 3.25 28.31 -6.77
CA GLY A 248 4.12 28.44 -7.93
C GLY A 248 4.13 29.88 -8.44
N VAL A 249 5.30 30.39 -8.78
CA VAL A 249 5.53 31.71 -9.38
C VAL A 249 6.04 31.48 -10.80
N TYR A 250 5.22 31.85 -11.79
CA TYR A 250 5.44 31.63 -13.20
C TYR A 250 5.66 32.97 -13.89
N VAL A 251 6.84 33.16 -14.46
CA VAL A 251 7.24 34.41 -15.09
C VAL A 251 7.34 34.25 -16.60
N GLY A 252 6.70 35.17 -17.32
CA GLY A 252 6.57 35.16 -18.77
C GLY A 252 5.27 34.51 -19.24
N GLY A 253 5.13 34.38 -20.56
CA GLY A 253 3.96 33.79 -21.20
C GLY A 253 4.36 32.77 -22.25
N GLY A 254 3.57 31.70 -22.35
CA GLY A 254 3.62 30.73 -23.45
C GLY A 254 2.30 30.69 -24.19
N THR A 255 2.32 30.05 -25.36
CA THR A 255 1.13 29.76 -26.17
C THR A 255 0.89 28.26 -26.20
N ASP A 256 -0.34 27.83 -26.49
CA ASP A 256 -0.67 26.40 -26.66
C ASP A 256 0.10 25.72 -27.81
N THR A 257 0.79 26.50 -28.65
CA THR A 257 1.65 25.99 -29.73
C THR A 257 3.08 25.66 -29.29
N ASP A 258 3.43 25.97 -28.04
CA ASP A 258 4.78 25.79 -27.52
C ASP A 258 5.12 24.32 -27.30
N LYS A 259 6.31 23.94 -27.75
CA LYS A 259 6.83 22.59 -27.56
C LYS A 259 8.08 22.66 -26.70
N SER A 260 8.00 22.16 -25.47
CA SER A 260 9.14 22.04 -24.56
C SER A 260 10.06 20.87 -24.93
N SER A 261 9.63 20.00 -25.83
CA SER A 261 10.42 18.92 -26.40
C SER A 261 9.95 18.52 -27.79
N TRP A 262 10.82 17.88 -28.56
CA TRP A 262 10.48 17.26 -29.84
C TRP A 262 11.32 16.00 -30.06
N ARG A 263 10.85 15.15 -30.97
CA ARG A 263 11.56 13.96 -31.46
C ARG A 263 11.31 13.80 -32.95
N THR A 264 12.37 13.59 -33.72
CA THR A 264 12.29 13.39 -35.18
C THR A 264 13.47 12.55 -35.66
N SER A 265 13.43 12.12 -36.93
CA SER A 265 14.57 11.44 -37.57
C SER A 265 15.65 12.44 -37.96
N LEU A 266 16.91 12.00 -37.94
CA LEU A 266 18.06 12.83 -38.30
C LEU A 266 17.94 13.41 -39.71
N GLY A 267 17.43 12.64 -40.67
CA GLY A 267 17.22 13.10 -42.06
C GLY A 267 16.25 14.28 -42.16
N ASN A 268 15.21 14.31 -41.32
CA ASN A 268 14.24 15.41 -41.27
C ASN A 268 14.75 16.59 -40.44
N LEU A 269 15.77 16.39 -39.62
CA LEU A 269 16.30 17.37 -38.68
C LEU A 269 17.28 18.33 -39.34
N ILE A 270 18.14 17.82 -40.23
CA ILE A 270 19.21 18.58 -40.86
C ILE A 270 18.66 19.75 -41.68
N ASN A 271 19.33 20.90 -41.60
CA ASN A 271 18.99 22.15 -42.27
C ASN A 271 17.67 22.80 -41.82
N ASN A 272 16.98 22.20 -40.84
CA ASN A 272 15.80 22.78 -40.22
C ASN A 272 16.16 23.50 -38.91
N THR A 273 15.40 24.53 -38.59
CA THR A 273 15.46 25.23 -37.31
C THR A 273 14.24 24.84 -36.48
N TYR A 274 14.47 24.40 -35.25
CA TYR A 274 13.42 24.08 -34.29
C TYR A 274 13.42 25.11 -33.17
N SER A 275 12.24 25.39 -32.64
CA SER A 275 12.09 26.22 -31.43
C SER A 275 11.62 25.32 -30.30
N LEU A 276 12.31 25.38 -29.17
CA LEU A 276 11.88 24.82 -27.90
C LEU A 276 11.38 25.96 -27.05
N ALA A 277 10.15 25.85 -26.55
CA ALA A 277 9.57 26.88 -25.71
C ALA A 277 8.78 26.27 -24.56
N GLY A 278 8.88 26.87 -23.38
CA GLY A 278 8.20 26.39 -22.18
C GLY A 278 8.84 26.88 -20.89
N PHE A 279 8.25 26.46 -19.76
CA PHE A 279 8.76 26.79 -18.44
C PHE A 279 9.90 25.87 -18.01
N VAL A 280 10.99 26.46 -17.53
CA VAL A 280 12.00 25.78 -16.72
C VAL A 280 11.75 26.16 -15.27
N SER A 281 11.66 25.18 -14.37
CA SER A 281 11.27 25.39 -12.97
C SER A 281 12.32 24.89 -11.99
N GLU A 282 12.40 25.53 -10.83
CA GLU A 282 13.15 25.06 -9.67
C GLU A 282 12.39 25.39 -8.38
N VAL A 283 12.74 24.72 -7.28
CA VAL A 283 12.15 25.02 -5.97
C VAL A 283 13.01 26.04 -5.25
N ARG A 284 12.40 27.11 -4.75
CA ARG A 284 13.05 28.20 -4.02
C ARG A 284 12.43 28.39 -2.64
N THR A 285 13.13 29.12 -1.78
CA THR A 285 12.64 29.62 -0.49
C THR A 285 12.58 31.15 -0.49
N GLY A 286 12.02 31.76 0.55
CA GLY A 286 11.85 33.21 0.65
C GLY A 286 10.52 33.73 0.09
N LEU A 287 9.50 32.88 -0.11
CA LEU A 287 8.19 33.33 -0.59
C LEU A 287 7.55 34.37 0.35
N THR A 288 7.74 34.20 1.67
CA THR A 288 7.24 35.15 2.68
C THR A 288 7.83 36.54 2.51
N ASN A 289 9.04 36.63 1.93
CA ASN A 289 9.72 37.87 1.57
C ASN A 289 9.38 38.37 0.17
N LEU A 290 8.62 37.63 -0.65
CA LEU A 290 8.13 38.08 -1.94
C LEU A 290 6.69 38.59 -1.87
N LEU A 291 5.86 37.95 -1.05
CA LEU A 291 4.46 38.33 -0.86
C LEU A 291 4.29 39.47 0.17
N SER A 292 3.05 39.94 0.31
CA SER A 292 2.63 40.82 1.42
C SER A 292 2.94 40.17 2.78
N GLN A 293 3.34 41.00 3.76
CA GLN A 293 3.64 40.56 5.13
C GLN A 293 2.45 39.92 5.85
N SER A 294 1.22 40.16 5.39
CA SER A 294 0.01 39.57 5.94
C SER A 294 -0.34 38.18 5.39
N SER A 295 0.51 37.62 4.51
CA SER A 295 0.30 36.30 3.92
C SER A 295 0.60 35.18 4.93
N ASP A 296 -0.20 34.12 4.88
CA ASP A 296 -0.02 32.89 5.67
C ASP A 296 0.20 31.73 4.70
N VAL A 297 1.47 31.49 4.38
CA VAL A 297 1.93 30.56 3.36
C VAL A 297 3.22 29.87 3.82
N LEU A 298 3.55 28.74 3.21
CA LEU A 298 4.89 28.17 3.35
C LEU A 298 5.93 29.04 2.64
N ASP A 299 7.13 29.10 3.19
CA ASP A 299 8.21 29.89 2.62
C ASP A 299 8.80 29.28 1.32
N GLN A 300 8.52 27.99 1.08
CA GLN A 300 8.96 27.26 -0.11
C GLN A 300 7.96 27.40 -1.25
N PHE A 301 8.46 27.60 -2.47
CA PHE A 301 7.64 27.73 -3.68
C PHE A 301 8.35 27.22 -4.92
N VAL A 302 7.57 26.91 -5.96
CA VAL A 302 8.11 26.62 -7.29
C VAL A 302 8.31 27.92 -8.04
N TYR A 303 9.53 28.23 -8.47
CA TYR A 303 9.80 29.33 -9.38
C TYR A 303 10.00 28.78 -10.79
N ALA A 304 9.26 29.31 -11.75
CA ALA A 304 9.32 28.88 -13.14
C ALA A 304 9.43 30.10 -14.07
N LYS A 305 10.37 30.05 -15.00
CA LYS A 305 10.55 31.10 -16.01
C LYS A 305 10.35 30.50 -17.39
N TYR A 306 9.57 31.20 -18.21
CA TYR A 306 9.38 30.84 -19.60
C TYR A 306 10.63 31.17 -20.41
N HIS A 307 11.05 30.22 -21.24
CA HIS A 307 12.19 30.39 -22.14
C HIS A 307 11.82 29.93 -23.54
N GLN A 308 12.39 30.62 -24.54
CA GLN A 308 12.32 30.21 -25.93
C GLN A 308 13.73 30.10 -26.50
N LEU A 309 14.15 28.88 -26.85
CA LEU A 309 15.45 28.60 -27.42
C LEU A 309 15.30 28.09 -28.86
N LYS A 310 16.09 28.64 -29.78
CA LYS A 310 16.17 28.13 -31.16
C LYS A 310 17.37 27.20 -31.31
N ILE A 311 17.18 26.15 -32.09
CA ILE A 311 18.21 25.16 -32.38
C ILE A 311 18.24 24.88 -33.88
N ARG A 312 19.44 24.86 -34.45
CA ARG A 312 19.66 24.51 -35.86
C ARG A 312 20.64 23.36 -35.94
N PHE A 313 20.36 22.45 -36.86
CA PHE A 313 21.18 21.28 -37.10
C PHE A 313 21.86 21.38 -38.45
N GLU A 314 23.17 21.23 -38.45
CA GLU A 314 24.01 21.23 -39.64
C GLU A 314 24.71 19.89 -39.78
N TRP A 315 24.78 19.45 -41.03
CA TRP A 315 25.47 18.23 -41.41
C TRP A 315 26.79 18.60 -42.08
N GLN A 316 27.91 18.24 -41.46
CA GLN A 316 29.25 18.55 -41.99
C GLN A 316 29.84 17.50 -42.93
N PRO A 317 29.57 16.18 -42.80
CA PRO A 317 30.10 15.20 -43.74
C PRO A 317 29.70 15.48 -45.18
N ASN A 318 30.60 15.18 -46.13
CA ASN A 318 30.39 15.38 -47.57
C ASN A 318 29.33 14.46 -48.19
N THR A 319 28.85 13.48 -47.44
CA THR A 319 27.85 12.48 -47.83
C THR A 319 26.57 12.68 -47.01
N THR A 320 25.40 12.46 -47.59
CA THR A 320 24.11 12.69 -46.90
C THR A 320 23.86 11.69 -45.76
N PRO A 321 23.01 12.03 -44.76
CA PRO A 321 22.57 11.07 -43.73
C PRO A 321 22.00 9.76 -44.30
N GLN A 322 21.34 9.82 -45.47
CA GLN A 322 20.79 8.67 -46.18
C GLN A 322 21.90 7.77 -46.73
N GLN A 323 22.89 8.35 -47.40
CA GLN A 323 24.07 7.62 -47.89
C GLN A 323 24.86 6.95 -46.76
N GLN A 324 24.79 7.52 -45.55
CA GLN A 324 25.45 6.98 -44.36
C GLN A 324 24.58 6.01 -43.54
N GLY A 325 23.36 5.69 -44.00
CA GLY A 325 22.47 4.76 -43.30
C GLY A 325 22.12 5.21 -41.87
N VAL A 326 22.01 6.53 -41.67
CA VAL A 326 21.68 7.14 -40.37
C VAL A 326 20.51 8.12 -40.43
N ALA A 327 19.88 8.30 -41.60
CA ALA A 327 18.76 9.21 -41.77
C ALA A 327 17.59 8.93 -40.80
N ASP A 328 17.31 7.66 -40.50
CA ASP A 328 16.19 7.27 -39.64
C ASP A 328 16.53 7.29 -38.13
N LEU A 329 17.75 7.66 -37.76
CA LEU A 329 18.14 7.76 -36.35
C LEU A 329 17.29 8.81 -35.64
N ALA A 330 16.58 8.40 -34.60
CA ALA A 330 15.76 9.30 -33.81
C ALA A 330 16.65 10.22 -32.96
N VAL A 331 16.51 11.53 -33.18
CA VAL A 331 17.09 12.59 -32.36
C VAL A 331 15.97 13.25 -31.58
N SER A 332 16.22 13.58 -30.32
CA SER A 332 15.27 14.37 -29.52
C SER A 332 15.98 15.48 -28.77
N ALA A 333 15.25 16.56 -28.52
CA ALA A 333 15.70 17.63 -27.65
C ALA A 333 14.57 18.04 -26.70
N ALA A 334 14.95 18.42 -25.49
CA ALA A 334 14.05 18.96 -24.49
C ALA A 334 14.67 20.20 -23.83
N LEU A 335 13.81 21.10 -23.37
CA LEU A 335 14.21 22.23 -22.55
C LEU A 335 14.50 21.74 -21.12
N GLY A 336 15.61 22.18 -20.53
CA GLY A 336 16.02 21.83 -19.17
C GLY A 336 16.95 22.89 -18.56
N GLY A 337 17.69 22.52 -17.53
CA GLY A 337 18.57 23.44 -16.79
C GLY A 337 17.84 24.14 -15.64
N THR A 338 18.25 25.37 -15.33
CA THR A 338 17.58 26.20 -14.31
C THR A 338 16.90 27.41 -14.94
N PRO A 339 15.94 28.05 -14.26
CA PRO A 339 15.32 29.28 -14.76
C PRO A 339 16.33 30.39 -15.11
N ALA A 340 17.49 30.42 -14.45
CA ALA A 340 18.56 31.38 -14.73
C ALA A 340 19.49 30.94 -15.87
N THR A 341 19.70 29.63 -16.06
CA THR A 341 20.55 29.08 -17.12
C THR A 341 19.82 27.97 -17.88
N PRO A 342 18.89 28.33 -18.79
CA PRO A 342 18.18 27.33 -19.57
C PRO A 342 19.14 26.60 -20.50
N GLN A 343 18.92 25.29 -20.66
CA GLN A 343 19.74 24.43 -21.48
C GLN A 343 18.89 23.56 -22.38
N ILE A 344 19.46 23.17 -23.52
CA ILE A 344 18.88 22.15 -24.38
C ILE A 344 19.49 20.81 -24.00
N GLN A 345 18.66 19.91 -23.51
CA GLN A 345 19.02 18.52 -23.30
C GLN A 345 18.84 17.77 -24.62
N LEU A 346 19.94 17.42 -25.26
CA LEU A 346 19.95 16.74 -26.54
C LEU A 346 20.24 15.26 -26.35
N ASN A 347 19.41 14.41 -26.97
CA ASN A 347 19.64 12.98 -27.06
C ASN A 347 19.85 12.60 -28.53
N VAL A 348 21.11 12.33 -28.87
CA VAL A 348 21.58 11.87 -30.18
C VAL A 348 22.09 10.43 -30.03
N PRO A 349 21.69 9.50 -30.91
CA PRO A 349 22.21 8.13 -30.87
C PRO A 349 23.73 8.08 -31.05
N ALA A 350 24.38 7.16 -30.34
CA ALA A 350 25.84 7.04 -30.30
C ALA A 350 26.52 6.86 -31.67
N LYS A 351 25.78 6.47 -32.71
CA LYS A 351 26.28 6.30 -34.07
C LYS A 351 26.71 7.62 -34.74
N VAL A 352 26.39 8.80 -34.16
CA VAL A 352 26.76 10.10 -34.73
C VAL A 352 27.41 11.00 -33.67
N THR A 353 28.53 11.61 -34.02
CA THR A 353 29.22 12.61 -33.19
C THR A 353 28.79 14.02 -33.58
N TYR A 354 28.75 14.93 -32.60
CA TYR A 354 28.36 16.31 -32.84
C TYR A 354 29.15 17.30 -31.99
N LYS A 355 29.18 18.56 -32.45
CA LYS A 355 29.69 19.71 -31.70
C LYS A 355 28.55 20.71 -31.50
N VAL A 356 28.48 21.28 -30.30
CA VAL A 356 27.51 22.32 -29.96
C VAL A 356 28.22 23.67 -29.93
N THR A 357 27.68 24.64 -30.66
CA THR A 357 28.12 26.04 -30.61
C THR A 357 26.93 26.89 -30.19
N LYS A 358 27.08 27.64 -29.09
CA LYS A 358 26.03 28.56 -28.63
C LYS A 358 26.31 29.97 -29.15
N THR A 359 25.28 30.60 -29.68
CA THR A 359 25.20 32.05 -29.96
C THR A 359 23.98 32.61 -29.24
N ASP A 360 23.90 33.93 -29.04
CA ASP A 360 22.97 34.58 -28.10
C ASP A 360 21.50 34.11 -28.19
N ASN A 361 21.00 33.76 -29.38
CA ASN A 361 19.63 33.25 -29.57
C ASN A 361 19.53 31.94 -30.39
N LEU A 362 20.66 31.28 -30.67
CA LEU A 362 20.68 30.07 -31.50
C LEU A 362 21.73 29.09 -30.99
N THR A 363 21.29 27.86 -30.72
CA THR A 363 22.19 26.73 -30.50
C THR A 363 22.41 26.01 -31.83
N LEU A 364 23.65 25.99 -32.30
CA LEU A 364 24.04 25.29 -33.52
C LEU A 364 24.63 23.93 -33.18
N ILE A 365 24.06 22.87 -33.73
CA ILE A 365 24.55 21.50 -33.57
C ILE A 365 25.09 21.03 -34.91
N LYS A 366 26.40 20.82 -34.96
CA LYS A 366 27.11 20.33 -36.14
C LYS A 366 27.41 18.86 -35.97
N PHE A 367 26.77 18.00 -36.76
CA PHE A 367 27.15 16.59 -36.81
C PHE A 367 28.45 16.46 -37.60
N THR A 368 29.47 15.90 -36.96
CA THR A 368 30.86 15.88 -37.47
C THR A 368 31.25 14.57 -38.13
N HIS A 369 30.85 13.43 -37.54
CA HIS A 369 31.21 12.10 -38.03
C HIS A 369 30.14 11.07 -37.69
N VAL A 370 30.01 10.04 -38.53
CA VAL A 370 29.23 8.83 -38.27
C VAL A 370 30.20 7.71 -37.87
N LEU A 371 29.94 7.06 -36.74
CA LEU A 371 30.72 5.90 -36.29
C LEU A 371 30.27 4.66 -37.07
N GLY A 372 31.24 3.94 -37.66
CA GLY A 372 30.97 2.74 -38.48
C GLY A 372 30.42 3.04 -39.88
N SER A 373 30.61 4.26 -40.37
CA SER A 373 30.20 4.72 -41.71
C SER A 373 31.22 4.28 -42.76
N THR A 374 30.81 3.45 -43.71
CA THR A 374 31.57 3.09 -44.91
C THR A 374 31.58 4.26 -45.89
N ASP A 375 32.34 5.30 -45.57
CA ASP A 375 32.56 6.43 -46.48
C ASP A 375 33.21 5.92 -47.78
N PRO A 376 32.54 5.98 -48.94
CA PRO A 376 33.10 5.48 -50.20
C PRO A 376 34.37 6.21 -50.61
N GLN A 377 34.57 7.47 -50.21
CA GLN A 377 35.82 8.19 -50.48
C GLN A 377 36.98 7.65 -49.64
N LYS A 378 36.74 7.27 -48.38
CA LYS A 378 37.77 6.59 -47.57
C LYS A 378 38.02 5.15 -48.02
N ILE A 379 37.01 4.45 -48.51
CA ILE A 379 37.18 3.12 -49.15
C ILE A 379 38.03 3.26 -50.42
N ALA A 380 37.79 4.30 -51.24
CA ALA A 380 38.60 4.59 -52.41
C ALA A 380 40.04 5.01 -52.07
N GLU A 381 40.28 5.63 -50.92
CA GLU A 381 41.63 5.91 -50.40
C GLU A 381 42.32 4.66 -49.83
N CYS A 382 41.56 3.72 -49.26
CA CYS A 382 42.09 2.45 -48.74
C CYS A 382 42.42 1.44 -49.83
N ALA A 383 41.82 1.51 -51.03
CA ALA A 383 42.03 0.53 -52.10
C ALA A 383 42.79 1.13 -53.30
N LYS A 384 44.08 0.79 -53.44
CA LYS A 384 44.82 1.02 -54.69
C LYS A 384 45.06 -0.29 -55.43
N TYR A 385 44.96 -0.26 -56.75
CA TYR A 385 45.41 -1.37 -57.58
C TYR A 385 46.91 -1.26 -57.84
N ASN A 386 47.65 -2.33 -57.57
CA ASN A 386 49.06 -2.39 -57.96
C ASN A 386 49.20 -2.47 -59.50
N ALA A 387 50.43 -2.32 -60.01
CA ALA A 387 50.70 -2.37 -61.46
C ALA A 387 50.33 -3.69 -62.17
N LYS A 388 49.91 -4.72 -61.41
CA LYS A 388 49.40 -6.00 -61.92
C LYS A 388 47.87 -6.14 -61.81
N GLY A 389 47.17 -5.08 -61.40
CA GLY A 389 45.71 -5.05 -61.29
C GLY A 389 45.13 -5.71 -60.05
N SER A 390 45.94 -6.03 -59.02
CA SER A 390 45.45 -6.57 -57.74
C SER A 390 45.21 -5.44 -56.72
N MET A 391 44.11 -5.51 -55.98
CA MET A 391 43.75 -4.54 -54.93
C MET A 391 44.68 -4.69 -53.72
N VAL A 392 45.24 -3.59 -53.22
CA VAL A 392 46.15 -3.54 -52.06
C VAL A 392 45.67 -2.44 -51.10
N CYS A 393 45.53 -2.81 -49.82
CA CYS A 393 45.30 -1.88 -48.71
C CYS A 393 46.58 -1.10 -48.38
N GLU A 394 46.67 0.17 -48.75
CA GLU A 394 47.67 1.09 -48.18
C GLU A 394 47.05 1.84 -46.99
N PHE A 395 47.88 2.19 -45.99
CA PHE A 395 47.50 2.79 -44.68
C PHE A 395 46.99 1.80 -43.59
N LYS A 396 47.92 0.99 -43.04
CA LYS A 396 47.67 0.02 -41.94
C LYS A 396 47.04 0.60 -40.67
N ASP A 397 47.18 1.90 -40.46
CA ASP A 397 46.76 2.56 -39.22
C ASP A 397 45.32 3.09 -39.30
N GLN A 398 44.80 3.22 -40.53
CA GLN A 398 43.49 3.82 -40.81
C GLN A 398 42.53 2.88 -41.55
N CYS A 399 43.01 1.75 -42.08
CA CYS A 399 42.22 0.75 -42.78
C CYS A 399 42.45 -0.65 -42.19
N ARG A 400 41.43 -1.52 -42.24
CA ARG A 400 41.52 -2.96 -41.96
C ARG A 400 40.98 -3.77 -43.13
N TYR A 401 41.49 -4.98 -43.31
CA TYR A 401 41.03 -5.91 -44.34
C TYR A 401 40.03 -6.87 -43.71
N GLU A 402 38.81 -6.92 -44.23
CA GLU A 402 37.74 -7.78 -43.70
C GLU A 402 36.93 -8.32 -44.88
N ASP A 403 36.69 -9.64 -44.88
CA ASP A 403 35.86 -10.35 -45.88
C ASP A 403 36.20 -10.10 -47.37
N GLY A 404 37.48 -9.86 -47.68
CA GLY A 404 37.95 -9.67 -49.05
C GLY A 404 37.94 -8.22 -49.54
N GLU A 405 37.58 -7.27 -48.68
CA GLU A 405 37.56 -5.84 -48.99
C GLU A 405 38.43 -5.01 -48.03
N CYS A 406 38.92 -3.87 -48.53
CA CYS A 406 39.62 -2.87 -47.73
C CYS A 406 38.62 -1.89 -47.14
N ILE A 407 38.43 -1.91 -45.82
CA ILE A 407 37.51 -1.01 -45.11
C ILE A 407 38.26 -0.08 -44.15
N PRO A 408 37.75 1.13 -43.84
CA PRO A 408 38.32 1.98 -42.80
C PRO A 408 38.25 1.30 -41.41
N ARG A 409 39.23 1.55 -40.55
CA ARG A 409 39.27 1.05 -39.16
C ARG A 409 38.22 1.69 -38.26
#